data_AF-A0A7J2JRQ0-F1
#
_entry.id   AF-A0A7J2JRQ0-F1
#
_cell.length_a   1.000
_cell.length_b   1.000
_cell.length_c   1.000
_cell.angle_alpha   90.00
_cell.angle_beta   90.00
_cell.angle_gamma   90.00
#
_symmetry.space_group_name_H-M   'P 1'
#
loop_
_entity.id
_entity.type
_entity.pdbx_description
1 polymer ?
#
loop_
_entity_poly.entity_id
_entity_poly.type
_entity_poly.pdbx_seq_one_letter_code
_entity_poly.pdbx_strand_id
1 'polypeptide(L)'
;MGAASVLAQYKSSIVEVFAEARDYVHICWLNGAGCTGCSVSFAQAADPDLIEILTSITVGNSGLPIALPDWMYVVHPAAGTLAVELIEDWKAHEGPGPKILVVEGAMQDPGY
;
A
#
# COMPACT_ATOMS: atom_id res chain seq x y z
N MET A 1 -16.55 25.59 31.98
CA MET A 1 -16.16 25.73 30.55
C MET A 1 -15.64 24.37 30.12
N GLY A 2 -16.58 23.54 29.70
CA GLY A 2 -16.42 22.09 29.59
C GLY A 2 -15.98 21.65 28.21
N ALA A 3 -15.72 20.36 28.06
CA ALA A 3 -15.20 19.68 26.87
C ALA A 3 -15.74 20.19 25.51
N ALA A 4 -16.97 20.69 25.44
CA ALA A 4 -17.55 21.31 24.25
C ALA A 4 -16.75 22.52 23.71
N SER A 5 -16.20 23.38 24.58
CA SER A 5 -15.39 24.53 24.14
C SER A 5 -14.02 24.10 23.61
N VAL A 6 -13.42 23.07 24.23
CA VAL A 6 -12.16 22.46 23.78
C VAL A 6 -12.36 21.78 22.42
N LEU A 7 -13.42 20.97 22.28
CA LEU A 7 -13.75 20.32 21.01
C LEU A 7 -14.06 21.33 19.91
N ALA A 8 -14.75 22.43 20.21
CA ALA A 8 -15.02 23.48 19.22
C ALA A 8 -13.74 24.22 18.80
N GLN A 9 -12.84 24.49 19.74
CA GLN A 9 -11.61 25.25 19.49
C GLN A 9 -10.55 24.44 18.73
N TYR A 10 -10.45 23.14 18.99
CA TYR A 10 -9.48 22.25 18.36
C TYR A 10 -10.10 21.32 17.30
N LYS A 11 -11.37 21.54 16.93
CA LYS A 11 -12.09 20.68 15.98
C LYS A 11 -11.31 20.46 14.69
N SER A 12 -10.77 21.52 14.10
CA SER A 12 -10.03 21.44 12.84
C SER A 12 -8.78 20.60 12.98
N SER A 13 -7.96 20.85 14.01
CA SER A 13 -6.73 20.10 14.26
C SER A 13 -6.99 18.64 14.62
N ILE A 14 -8.08 18.36 15.35
CA ILE A 14 -8.50 16.98 15.65
C ILE A 14 -8.92 16.27 14.36
N VAL A 15 -9.74 16.91 13.53
CA VAL A 15 -10.17 16.37 12.22
C VAL A 15 -8.98 16.19 11.29
N GLU A 16 -8.03 17.12 11.26
CA GLU A 16 -6.77 16.98 10.52
C GLU A 16 -5.96 15.78 10.98
N VAL A 17 -5.74 15.62 12.29
CA VAL A 17 -4.99 14.48 12.84
C VAL A 17 -5.67 13.14 12.52
N PHE A 18 -7.00 13.07 12.59
CA PHE A 18 -7.74 11.87 12.18
C PHE A 18 -7.80 11.67 10.66
N ALA A 19 -7.69 12.73 9.86
CA ALA A 19 -7.57 12.66 8.39
C ALA A 19 -6.13 12.36 7.93
N GLU A 20 -5.12 12.67 8.75
CA GLU A 20 -3.70 12.36 8.59
C GLU A 20 -3.33 10.96 9.09
N ALA A 21 -4.14 10.38 9.98
CA ALA A 21 -4.23 8.93 10.17
C ALA A 21 -4.81 8.29 8.89
N ARG A 22 -4.11 8.50 7.77
CA ARG A 22 -4.40 7.91 6.49
C ARG A 22 -4.05 6.43 6.63
N ASP A 23 -5.08 5.59 6.57
CA ASP A 23 -5.00 4.13 6.53
C ASP A 23 -4.35 3.61 5.22
N TYR A 24 -3.33 4.31 4.72
CA TYR A 24 -2.62 3.89 3.53
C TYR A 24 -1.70 2.74 3.90
N VAL A 25 -1.89 1.62 3.23
CA VAL A 25 -1.06 0.43 3.40
C VAL A 25 0.04 0.50 2.36
N HIS A 26 1.28 0.63 2.81
CA HIS A 26 2.43 0.68 1.92
C HIS A 26 2.84 -0.73 1.52
N ILE A 27 2.48 -1.17 0.33
CA ILE A 27 2.68 -2.55 -0.15
C ILE A 27 3.79 -2.60 -1.19
N CYS A 28 4.81 -3.41 -0.92
CA CYS A 28 5.82 -3.79 -1.90
C CYS A 28 5.75 -5.29 -2.16
N TRP A 29 5.51 -5.68 -3.41
CA TRP A 29 5.40 -7.07 -3.85
C TRP A 29 6.58 -7.44 -4.74
N LEU A 30 7.46 -8.29 -4.20
CA LEU A 30 8.67 -8.74 -4.87
C LEU A 30 8.55 -10.18 -5.39
N ASN A 31 9.11 -10.43 -6.56
CA ASN A 31 9.16 -11.76 -7.16
C ASN A 31 10.57 -12.36 -6.97
N GLY A 32 10.63 -13.50 -6.29
CA GLY A 32 11.77 -14.42 -6.30
C GLY A 32 11.65 -15.41 -7.46
N ALA A 33 12.14 -16.64 -7.25
CA ALA A 33 11.97 -17.73 -8.21
C ALA A 33 10.53 -18.27 -8.14
N GLY A 34 9.65 -17.71 -8.97
CA GLY A 34 8.21 -18.02 -9.01
C GLY A 34 7.66 -18.12 -10.42
N CYS A 35 6.41 -18.58 -10.53
CA CYS A 35 5.70 -18.76 -11.80
C CYS A 35 4.61 -17.71 -12.06
N THR A 36 4.52 -16.67 -11.23
CA THR A 36 3.47 -15.62 -11.28
C THR A 36 2.06 -16.14 -10.92
N GLY A 37 1.94 -17.40 -10.49
CA GLY A 37 0.67 -18.00 -10.10
C GLY A 37 0.02 -17.34 -8.89
N CYS A 38 0.80 -16.80 -7.94
CA CYS A 38 0.24 -16.09 -6.79
C CYS A 38 -0.34 -14.75 -7.23
N SER A 39 0.35 -14.02 -8.09
CA SER A 39 -0.15 -12.79 -8.72
C SER A 39 -1.44 -13.03 -9.53
N VAL A 40 -1.54 -14.14 -10.28
CA VAL A 40 -2.78 -14.50 -10.99
C VAL A 40 -3.91 -14.81 -10.00
N SER A 41 -3.64 -15.52 -8.90
CA SER A 41 -4.67 -15.79 -7.89
C SER A 41 -5.18 -14.51 -7.23
N PHE A 42 -4.29 -13.52 -7.02
CA PHE A 42 -4.66 -12.21 -6.51
C PHE A 42 -5.58 -11.46 -7.49
N ALA A 43 -5.26 -11.49 -8.79
CA ALA A 43 -6.11 -10.88 -9.81
C ALA A 43 -7.48 -11.58 -9.98
N GLN A 44 -7.60 -12.81 -9.51
CA GLN A 44 -8.84 -13.61 -9.53
C GLN A 44 -9.61 -13.58 -8.20
N ALA A 45 -9.21 -12.73 -7.24
CA ALA A 45 -9.96 -12.55 -6.00
C ALA A 45 -11.38 -12.05 -6.30
N ALA A 46 -12.37 -12.59 -5.57
CA ALA A 46 -13.79 -12.33 -5.81
C ALA A 46 -14.52 -11.69 -4.62
N ASP A 47 -13.96 -11.77 -3.40
CA ASP A 47 -14.50 -11.17 -2.18
C ASP A 47 -13.38 -11.03 -1.13
N PRO A 48 -12.77 -9.83 -0.98
CA PRO A 48 -12.96 -8.64 -1.82
C PRO A 48 -12.44 -8.87 -3.25
N ASP A 49 -13.04 -8.20 -4.23
CA ASP A 49 -12.53 -8.23 -5.61
C ASP A 49 -11.31 -7.31 -5.80
N LEU A 50 -10.61 -7.44 -6.93
CA LEU A 50 -9.42 -6.63 -7.20
C LEU A 50 -9.69 -5.12 -7.20
N ILE A 51 -10.88 -4.69 -7.64
CA ILE A 51 -11.22 -3.27 -7.64
C ILE A 51 -11.39 -2.81 -6.20
N GLU A 52 -12.17 -3.52 -5.38
CA GLU A 52 -12.36 -3.20 -3.96
C GLU A 52 -11.03 -3.19 -3.19
N ILE A 53 -10.14 -4.14 -3.47
CA ILE A 53 -8.79 -4.14 -2.91
C ILE A 53 -8.06 -2.82 -3.23
N LEU A 54 -8.05 -2.42 -4.50
CA LEU A 54 -7.29 -1.25 -4.95
C LEU A 54 -7.99 0.10 -4.69
N THR A 55 -9.30 0.13 -4.48
CA THR A 55 -10.09 1.36 -4.32
C THR A 55 -10.67 1.55 -2.93
N SER A 56 -10.53 0.58 -2.02
CA SER A 56 -11.02 0.72 -0.64
C SER A 56 -10.03 0.21 0.39
N ILE A 57 -9.34 -0.91 0.12
CA ILE A 57 -8.41 -1.50 1.10
C ILE A 57 -7.05 -0.80 1.07
N THR A 58 -6.43 -0.62 -0.11
CA THR A 58 -5.11 0.02 -0.21
C THR A 58 -5.16 1.53 0.01
N VAL A 59 -6.28 2.16 -0.36
CA VAL A 59 -6.50 3.60 -0.19
C VAL A 59 -7.04 3.96 1.19
N GLY A 60 -7.61 3.01 1.94
CA GLY A 60 -8.33 3.28 3.19
C GLY A 60 -9.36 4.42 3.02
N ASN A 61 -9.27 5.44 3.87
CA ASN A 61 -10.10 6.65 3.80
C ASN A 61 -9.45 7.83 3.04
N SER A 62 -8.39 7.59 2.26
CA SER A 62 -7.61 8.68 1.60
C SER A 62 -8.38 9.44 0.51
N GLY A 63 -9.52 8.93 0.04
CA GLY A 63 -10.30 9.53 -1.04
C GLY A 63 -9.66 9.41 -2.42
N LEU A 64 -8.57 8.66 -2.55
CA LEU A 64 -7.99 8.31 -3.85
C LEU A 64 -8.90 7.31 -4.57
N PRO A 65 -9.12 7.48 -5.89
CA PRO A 65 -9.99 6.58 -6.65
C PRO A 65 -9.39 5.19 -6.84
N ILE A 66 -8.06 5.06 -6.81
CA ILE A 66 -7.31 3.80 -6.88
C ILE A 66 -5.91 4.00 -6.30
N ALA A 67 -5.43 3.09 -5.46
CA ALA A 67 -4.03 2.99 -5.06
C ALA A 67 -3.50 1.60 -5.42
N LEU A 68 -2.55 1.60 -6.35
CA LEU A 68 -1.72 0.42 -6.60
C LEU A 68 -0.78 0.21 -5.41
N PRO A 69 -0.27 -1.02 -5.20
CA PRO A 69 0.91 -1.22 -4.38
C PRO A 69 2.02 -0.24 -4.78
N ASP A 70 2.78 0.28 -3.82
CA ASP A 70 3.95 1.14 -4.09
C ASP A 70 4.91 0.46 -5.07
N TRP A 71 4.97 -0.87 -5.01
CA TRP A 71 5.57 -1.67 -6.06
C TRP A 71 4.91 -3.05 -6.24
N MET A 72 4.71 -3.46 -7.49
CA MET A 72 4.39 -4.84 -7.87
C MET A 72 4.83 -5.12 -9.30
N TYR A 73 5.68 -6.14 -9.50
CA TYR A 73 6.27 -6.44 -10.81
C TYR A 73 5.28 -6.70 -11.95
N VAL A 74 4.09 -7.23 -11.64
CA VAL A 74 3.17 -7.75 -12.67
C VAL A 74 2.22 -6.68 -13.22
N VAL A 75 1.74 -5.76 -12.37
CA VAL A 75 0.65 -4.83 -12.71
C VAL A 75 1.05 -3.36 -12.59
N HIS A 76 2.16 -3.06 -11.92
CA HIS A 76 2.56 -1.67 -11.72
C HIS A 76 3.00 -1.06 -13.07
N PRO A 77 2.54 0.16 -13.42
CA PRO A 77 2.81 0.75 -14.74
C PRO A 77 4.26 1.23 -14.92
N ALA A 78 4.96 1.53 -13.81
CA ALA A 78 6.37 1.92 -13.86
C ALA A 78 7.28 0.72 -14.18
N ALA A 79 8.38 0.98 -14.89
CA ALA A 79 9.34 -0.04 -15.30
C ALA A 79 10.77 0.53 -15.35
N GLY A 80 11.77 -0.36 -15.50
CA GLY A 80 13.17 0.04 -15.66
C GLY A 80 13.74 0.71 -14.42
N THR A 81 14.43 1.84 -14.58
CA THR A 81 15.04 2.57 -13.45
C THR A 81 14.00 3.11 -12.47
N LEU A 82 12.85 3.58 -12.98
CA LEU A 82 11.77 4.08 -12.14
C LEU A 82 11.21 3.00 -11.21
N ALA A 83 11.18 1.75 -11.66
CA ALA A 83 10.79 0.62 -10.82
C ALA A 83 11.72 0.45 -9.61
N VAL A 84 13.03 0.58 -9.85
CA VAL A 84 14.04 0.46 -8.78
C VAL A 84 13.93 1.62 -7.81
N GLU A 85 13.72 2.85 -8.31
CA GLU A 85 13.51 4.03 -7.48
C GLU A 85 12.29 3.85 -6.55
N LEU A 86 11.16 3.36 -7.06
CA LEU A 86 9.97 3.13 -6.23
C LEU A 86 10.19 2.07 -5.13
N ILE A 87 10.96 1.02 -5.42
CA ILE A 87 11.33 0.01 -4.41
C ILE A 87 12.21 0.66 -3.32
N GLU A 88 13.18 1.48 -3.71
CA GLU A 88 14.07 2.17 -2.78
C GLU A 88 13.32 3.23 -1.96
N ASP A 89 12.39 3.97 -2.58
CA ASP A 89 11.51 4.91 -1.90
C ASP A 89 10.62 4.20 -0.89
N TRP A 90 10.02 3.05 -1.26
CA TRP A 90 9.26 2.23 -0.31
C TRP A 90 10.14 1.77 0.84
N LYS A 91 11.39 1.33 0.59
CA LYS A 91 12.34 0.95 1.66
C LYS A 91 12.62 2.11 2.60
N ALA A 92 12.91 3.29 2.05
CA ALA A 92 13.22 4.51 2.78
C ALA A 92 11.99 5.18 3.42
N HIS A 93 10.77 4.74 3.09
CA HIS A 93 9.55 5.36 3.58
C HIS A 93 9.45 5.32 5.12
N GLU A 94 9.40 6.51 5.74
CA GLU A 94 9.22 6.74 7.19
C GLU A 94 7.84 7.30 7.54
N GLY A 95 6.95 7.45 6.55
CA GLY A 95 5.61 8.00 6.75
C GLY A 95 4.69 7.07 7.55
N PRO A 96 3.54 7.59 8.00
CA PRO A 96 2.57 6.81 8.77
C PRO A 96 1.94 5.71 7.91
N GLY A 97 1.46 4.65 8.58
CA GLY A 97 0.79 3.52 7.94
C GLY A 97 1.61 2.22 7.99
N PRO A 98 0.95 1.04 7.92
CA PRO A 98 1.65 -0.23 7.92
C PRO A 98 2.44 -0.44 6.62
N LYS A 99 3.67 -0.95 6.74
CA LYS A 99 4.48 -1.43 5.61
C LYS A 99 4.35 -2.94 5.49
N ILE A 100 3.90 -3.41 4.33
CA ILE A 100 3.73 -4.83 4.03
C ILE A 100 4.65 -5.23 2.88
N LEU A 101 5.52 -6.21 3.14
CA LEU A 101 6.31 -6.87 2.11
C LEU A 101 5.62 -8.18 1.72
N VAL A 102 5.28 -8.32 0.45
CA VAL A 102 4.83 -9.58 -0.14
C VAL A 102 5.99 -10.15 -0.97
N VAL A 103 6.29 -11.43 -0.77
CA VAL A 103 7.30 -12.14 -1.55
C VAL A 103 6.64 -13.32 -2.25
N GLU A 104 6.71 -13.34 -3.58
CA GLU A 104 6.23 -14.43 -4.41
C GLU A 104 7.40 -15.28 -4.92
N GLY A 105 7.33 -16.60 -4.69
CA GLY A 105 8.36 -17.54 -5.13
C GLY A 105 9.48 -17.77 -4.12
N ALA A 106 10.42 -18.64 -4.47
CA ALA A 106 11.52 -19.02 -3.59
C ALA A 106 12.66 -17.98 -3.61
N MET A 107 13.34 -17.83 -2.47
CA MET A 107 14.62 -17.13 -2.39
C MET A 107 15.74 -18.15 -2.60
N GLN A 108 16.55 -17.96 -3.64
CA GLN A 108 17.63 -18.89 -3.99
C GLN A 108 18.97 -18.36 -3.52
N ASP A 109 19.80 -19.25 -2.99
CA ASP A 109 21.20 -18.96 -2.77
C ASP A 109 21.95 -18.89 -4.11
N PRO A 110 23.03 -18.09 -4.21
CA PRO A 110 23.84 -18.05 -5.42
C PRO A 110 24.29 -19.44 -5.86
N GLY A 111 23.91 -19.85 -7.08
CA GLY A 111 24.31 -21.11 -7.69
C GLY A 111 23.29 -22.25 -7.64
N TYR A 112 22.07 -22.02 -7.14
CA TYR A 112 20.95 -22.97 -7.15
C TYR A 112 19.74 -22.42 -7.91
#